data_AF-A0A2T8F7T1-F1
#
_entry.id   AF-A0A2T8F7T1-F1
#
_cell.length_a   1.000
_cell.length_b   1.000
_cell.length_c   1.000
_cell.angle_alpha   90.00
_cell.angle_beta   90.00
_cell.angle_gamma   90.00
#
_symmetry.space_group_name_H-M   'P 1'
#
loop_
_entity.id
_entity.type
_entity.pdbx_description
1 polymer ?
#
loop_
_entity_poly.entity_id
_entity_poly.type
_entity_poly.pdbx_seq_one_letter_code
_entity_poly.pdbx_strand_id
1 'polypeptide(L)'
;MRVRSSRTTPARHRPLGQDGPMDPSRSADSLTDGAPVREAVRAYAAIQPGLHRATDRFVELVTTLLDDAGINYLSVTGRAKSVASFAAKAARTVDGRPLYADPMREITDQIGVRVITYVHSDVAAVAEVLDDQLRVLDDRDMGEETAREGRFGYASRHLVVATDDATASAYDDLRDHVASVQVRTVLQHAWAEFEHDIRYKGNVPEEHAPDLDRRFTLAAGLLELADREFETIRARLQAAAPETHPAADPSDPRISGQELATFLAGQYADAGWSHTDHYGWIAGLLLELGITSLDELAGLLTSVDPDALIRRMGYKHPTGAVRRLDDALLAIFGEQYVDLKGNAHRVPQLTARLEKLRGPESAA
;
A
#
# COMPACT_ATOMS: atom_id res chain seq x y z
N MET A 1 56.46 24.82 48.77
CA MET A 1 55.64 25.10 49.97
C MET A 1 54.62 23.97 50.11
N ARG A 2 54.40 23.53 51.35
CA ARG A 2 53.85 22.22 51.76
C ARG A 2 52.34 22.03 51.46
N VAL A 3 52.01 20.79 51.05
CA VAL A 3 50.99 19.87 51.62
C VAL A 3 49.58 20.42 51.90
N ARG A 4 48.54 19.82 51.30
CA ARG A 4 47.61 18.91 52.01
C ARG A 4 46.65 18.16 51.07
N SER A 5 46.69 16.85 51.24
CA SER A 5 45.75 15.82 50.82
C SER A 5 44.67 15.69 51.88
N SER A 6 43.41 15.48 51.48
CA SER A 6 42.36 14.96 52.35
C SER A 6 41.58 13.88 51.60
N ARG A 7 41.97 12.63 51.89
CA ARG A 7 41.16 11.42 51.71
C ARG A 7 39.99 11.46 52.71
N THR A 8 38.81 11.00 52.29
CA THR A 8 37.80 10.48 53.22
C THR A 8 37.18 9.22 52.62
N THR A 9 37.16 8.19 53.44
CA THR A 9 36.91 6.75 53.20
C THR A 9 35.40 6.44 53.31
N PRO A 10 34.87 5.29 52.82
CA PRO A 10 33.45 5.09 52.51
C PRO A 10 32.64 4.50 53.68
N ALA A 11 31.31 4.63 53.61
CA ALA A 11 30.34 3.96 54.48
C ALA A 11 29.65 2.84 53.67
N ARG A 12 29.96 1.56 53.89
CA ARG A 12 29.42 0.60 54.88
C ARG A 12 28.05 -0.02 54.48
N HIS A 13 28.14 -1.30 54.11
CA HIS A 13 27.07 -2.31 54.10
C HIS A 13 26.41 -2.53 55.48
N ARG A 14 25.10 -2.83 55.48
CA ARG A 14 24.37 -3.85 56.29
C ARG A 14 22.84 -3.72 56.08
N PRO A 15 21.98 -4.70 56.40
CA PRO A 15 22.00 -6.15 56.15
C PRO A 15 20.65 -6.68 55.56
N LEU A 16 20.60 -7.97 55.25
CA LEU A 16 19.38 -8.76 54.99
C LEU A 16 18.52 -8.93 56.26
N GLY A 17 17.19 -8.89 56.09
CA GLY A 17 16.21 -9.60 56.91
C GLY A 17 15.21 -8.73 57.68
N GLN A 18 13.94 -8.72 57.23
CA GLN A 18 12.74 -8.86 58.08
C GLN A 18 11.50 -9.00 57.19
N ASP A 19 10.95 -10.22 57.13
CA ASP A 19 9.60 -10.51 56.63
C ASP A 19 8.59 -9.85 57.56
N GLY A 20 7.98 -8.75 57.10
CA GLY A 20 6.77 -8.17 57.69
C GLY A 20 5.53 -8.90 57.17
N PRO A 21 4.41 -8.92 57.92
CA PRO A 21 3.24 -9.71 57.57
C PRO A 21 2.65 -9.23 56.25
N MET A 22 2.35 -10.18 55.36
CA MET A 22 1.60 -9.97 54.13
C MET A 22 0.25 -9.34 54.46
N ASP A 23 0.10 -8.07 54.08
CA ASP A 23 -1.17 -7.35 54.06
C ASP A 23 -2.07 -7.97 52.96
N PRO A 24 -3.18 -8.64 53.30
CA PRO A 24 -4.06 -9.29 52.33
C PRO A 24 -4.89 -8.28 51.51
N SER A 25 -4.72 -6.97 51.71
CA SER A 25 -5.45 -5.94 50.98
C SER A 25 -4.79 -5.48 49.66
N ARG A 26 -3.54 -5.91 49.37
CA ARG A 26 -2.84 -5.56 48.12
C ARG A 26 -3.08 -6.50 46.93
N SER A 27 -3.84 -7.58 47.10
CA SER A 27 -4.12 -8.54 46.02
C SER A 27 -5.39 -8.26 45.22
N ALA A 28 -6.12 -7.17 45.51
CA ALA A 28 -7.34 -6.80 44.79
C ALA A 28 -7.11 -5.81 43.62
N ASP A 29 -6.04 -5.00 43.67
CA ASP A 29 -5.77 -3.95 42.67
C ASP A 29 -5.12 -4.46 41.37
N SER A 30 -4.69 -5.73 41.30
CA SER A 30 -4.10 -6.31 40.09
C SER A 30 -5.13 -7.00 39.16
N LEU A 31 -6.39 -7.10 39.57
CA LEU A 31 -7.43 -7.78 38.79
C LEU A 31 -8.11 -6.87 37.76
N THR A 32 -8.05 -5.55 37.96
CA THR A 32 -8.71 -4.51 37.15
C THR A 32 -7.87 -4.09 35.93
N ASP A 33 -6.54 -4.11 36.05
CA ASP A 33 -5.62 -3.54 35.03
C ASP A 33 -5.60 -4.31 33.69
N GLY A 34 -6.16 -5.52 33.66
CA GLY A 34 -6.28 -6.34 32.45
C GLY A 34 -7.72 -6.64 31.99
N ALA A 35 -8.74 -6.15 32.70
CA ALA A 35 -10.14 -6.47 32.36
C ALA A 35 -10.56 -5.93 30.97
N PRO A 36 -10.24 -4.66 30.61
CA PRO A 36 -10.55 -4.12 29.29
C PRO A 36 -9.87 -4.89 28.14
N VAL A 37 -8.59 -5.26 28.33
CA VAL A 37 -7.84 -6.04 27.34
C VAL A 37 -8.43 -7.44 27.15
N ARG A 38 -8.78 -8.13 28.25
CA ARG A 38 -9.42 -9.47 28.17
C ARG A 38 -10.79 -9.43 27.50
N GLU A 39 -11.55 -8.35 27.71
CA GLU A 39 -12.84 -8.15 27.04
C GLU A 39 -12.65 -7.89 25.54
N ALA A 40 -11.74 -6.98 25.17
CA ALA A 40 -11.40 -6.71 23.78
C ALA A 40 -10.91 -7.96 23.05
N VAL A 41 -10.05 -8.78 23.67
CA VAL A 41 -9.58 -10.04 23.08
C VAL A 41 -10.72 -11.03 22.86
N ARG A 42 -11.68 -11.13 23.79
CA ARG A 42 -12.87 -11.98 23.61
C ARG A 42 -13.79 -11.47 22.51
N ALA A 43 -14.02 -10.17 22.44
CA ALA A 43 -14.79 -9.54 21.37
C ALA A 43 -14.12 -9.78 20.01
N TYR A 44 -12.80 -9.57 19.91
CA TYR A 44 -12.04 -9.82 18.70
C TYR A 44 -12.12 -11.29 18.26
N ALA A 45 -11.94 -12.24 19.20
CA ALA A 45 -12.04 -13.67 18.90
C ALA A 45 -13.41 -14.08 18.34
N ALA A 46 -14.48 -13.42 18.76
CA ALA A 46 -15.82 -13.68 18.25
C ALA A 46 -16.01 -13.21 16.80
N ILE A 47 -15.40 -12.09 16.40
CA ILE A 47 -15.54 -11.53 15.05
C ILE A 47 -14.48 -12.04 14.05
N GLN A 48 -13.33 -12.53 14.53
CA GLN A 48 -12.18 -12.92 13.70
C GLN A 48 -12.51 -13.89 12.56
N PRO A 49 -13.40 -14.89 12.73
CA PRO A 49 -13.80 -15.75 11.61
C PRO A 49 -14.44 -14.98 10.44
N GLY A 50 -15.24 -13.95 10.73
CA GLY A 50 -15.86 -13.08 9.73
C GLY A 50 -14.87 -12.14 9.04
N LEU A 51 -13.79 -11.74 9.74
CA LEU A 51 -12.75 -10.89 9.18
C LEU A 51 -11.96 -11.56 8.04
N HIS A 52 -11.91 -12.89 7.96
CA HIS A 52 -11.28 -13.55 6.81
C HIS A 52 -11.98 -13.21 5.50
N ARG A 53 -13.33 -13.28 5.48
CA ARG A 53 -14.10 -12.92 4.28
C ARG A 53 -13.90 -11.44 3.92
N ALA A 54 -13.95 -10.54 4.90
CA ALA A 54 -13.68 -9.13 4.67
C ALA A 54 -12.26 -8.89 4.15
N THR A 55 -11.28 -9.66 4.63
CA THR A 55 -9.89 -9.61 4.14
C THR A 55 -9.80 -10.00 2.67
N ASP A 56 -10.40 -11.13 2.27
CA ASP A 56 -10.39 -11.59 0.88
C ASP A 56 -11.07 -10.56 -0.04
N ARG A 57 -12.15 -9.94 0.43
CA ARG A 57 -12.87 -8.88 -0.29
C ARG A 57 -12.05 -7.59 -0.40
N PHE A 58 -11.28 -7.21 0.61
CA PHE A 58 -10.32 -6.10 0.49
C PHE A 58 -9.18 -6.41 -0.48
N VAL A 59 -8.70 -7.66 -0.53
CA VAL A 59 -7.70 -8.07 -1.52
C VAL A 59 -8.27 -7.93 -2.94
N GLU A 60 -9.47 -8.46 -3.18
CA GLU A 60 -10.16 -8.33 -4.46
C GLU A 60 -10.36 -6.87 -4.87
N LEU A 61 -10.84 -6.04 -3.93
CA LEU A 61 -11.01 -4.59 -4.15
C LEU A 61 -9.69 -3.93 -4.53
N VAL A 62 -8.63 -4.10 -3.73
CA VAL A 62 -7.33 -3.47 -3.99
C VAL A 62 -6.75 -3.95 -5.32
N THR A 63 -6.76 -5.26 -5.60
CA THR A 63 -6.34 -5.82 -6.90
C THR A 63 -7.08 -5.17 -8.05
N THR A 64 -8.41 -5.08 -7.94
CA THR A 64 -9.24 -4.48 -8.98
C THR A 64 -8.90 -3.01 -9.23
N LEU A 65 -8.69 -2.22 -8.17
CA LEU A 65 -8.32 -0.81 -8.30
C LEU A 65 -6.94 -0.64 -8.96
N LEU A 66 -5.98 -1.49 -8.62
CA LEU A 66 -4.64 -1.45 -9.21
C LEU A 66 -4.64 -1.88 -10.68
N ASP A 67 -5.39 -2.93 -11.03
CA ASP A 67 -5.54 -3.39 -12.41
C ASP A 67 -6.26 -2.34 -13.27
N ASP A 68 -7.32 -1.72 -12.75
CA ASP A 68 -8.09 -0.65 -13.39
C ASP A 68 -7.25 0.62 -13.61
N ALA A 69 -6.30 0.89 -12.73
CA ALA A 69 -5.32 1.98 -12.85
C ALA A 69 -4.09 1.61 -13.71
N GLY A 70 -3.93 0.33 -14.10
CA GLY A 70 -2.78 -0.16 -14.87
C GLY A 70 -1.46 -0.13 -14.09
N ILE A 71 -1.52 -0.29 -12.76
CA ILE A 71 -0.35 -0.29 -11.89
C ILE A 71 0.38 -1.63 -11.98
N ASN A 72 1.70 -1.58 -12.13
CA ASN A 72 2.52 -2.78 -12.13
C ASN A 72 2.83 -3.24 -10.70
N TYR A 73 2.41 -4.45 -10.34
CA TYR A 73 2.70 -5.04 -9.03
C TYR A 73 3.02 -6.54 -9.16
N LEU A 74 3.84 -7.04 -8.24
CA LEU A 74 4.20 -8.46 -8.15
C LEU A 74 3.09 -9.28 -7.49
N SER A 75 2.47 -8.77 -6.42
CA SER A 75 1.38 -9.46 -5.73
C SER A 75 0.55 -8.55 -4.83
N VAL A 76 -0.71 -8.91 -4.63
CA VAL A 76 -1.59 -8.41 -3.56
C VAL A 76 -2.00 -9.59 -2.69
N THR A 77 -1.78 -9.50 -1.38
CA THR A 77 -2.11 -10.57 -0.42
C THR A 77 -2.78 -10.00 0.81
N GLY A 78 -3.62 -10.79 1.47
CA GLY A 78 -4.38 -10.38 2.64
C GLY A 78 -4.15 -11.31 3.84
N ARG A 79 -4.29 -10.75 5.05
CA ARG A 79 -4.36 -11.54 6.29
C ARG A 79 -5.28 -10.87 7.32
N ALA A 80 -6.14 -11.67 7.94
CA ALA A 80 -6.80 -11.28 9.18
C ALA A 80 -5.84 -11.52 10.35
N LYS A 81 -5.76 -10.58 11.30
CA LYS A 81 -4.85 -10.71 12.45
C LYS A 81 -5.26 -11.90 13.33
N SER A 82 -4.29 -12.67 13.80
CA SER A 82 -4.60 -13.76 14.73
C SER A 82 -5.04 -13.21 16.09
N VAL A 83 -5.87 -13.96 16.82
CA VAL A 83 -6.31 -13.59 18.18
C VAL A 83 -5.11 -13.42 19.11
N ALA A 84 -4.09 -14.28 19.00
CA ALA A 84 -2.88 -14.20 19.80
C ALA A 84 -2.09 -12.91 19.49
N SER A 85 -1.92 -12.56 18.22
CA SER A 85 -1.24 -11.32 17.82
C SER A 85 -2.03 -10.07 18.20
N PHE A 86 -3.38 -10.13 18.15
CA PHE A 86 -4.24 -9.05 18.65
C PHE A 86 -4.06 -8.88 20.16
N ALA A 87 -4.13 -9.96 20.94
CA ALA A 87 -3.95 -9.93 22.39
C ALA A 87 -2.57 -9.37 22.78
N ALA A 88 -1.50 -9.81 22.12
CA ALA A 88 -0.16 -9.29 22.35
C ALA A 88 -0.04 -7.80 22.04
N LYS A 89 -0.79 -7.28 21.05
CA LYS A 89 -0.81 -5.87 20.70
C LYS A 89 -1.66 -5.04 21.68
N ALA A 90 -2.84 -5.55 22.04
CA ALA A 90 -3.76 -4.92 23.00
C ALA A 90 -3.16 -4.81 24.41
N ALA A 91 -2.29 -5.74 24.79
CA ALA A 91 -1.61 -5.74 26.08
C ALA A 91 -0.37 -4.83 26.14
N ARG A 92 0.01 -4.14 25.04
CA ARG A 92 1.18 -3.27 25.03
C ARG A 92 0.98 -2.08 25.97
N THR A 93 2.05 -1.70 26.64
CA THR A 93 2.08 -0.53 27.53
C THR A 93 3.21 0.42 27.18
N VAL A 94 2.98 1.72 27.33
CA VAL A 94 4.00 2.78 27.24
C VAL A 94 3.96 3.57 28.54
N ASP A 95 5.12 3.78 29.17
CA ASP A 95 5.26 4.46 30.47
C ASP A 95 4.34 3.91 31.58
N GLY A 96 4.13 2.58 31.57
CA GLY A 96 3.28 1.89 32.54
C GLY A 96 1.77 2.04 32.30
N ARG A 97 1.34 2.61 31.16
CA ARG A 97 -0.08 2.72 30.79
C ARG A 97 -0.39 1.91 29.53
N PRO A 98 -1.62 1.38 29.37
CA PRO A 98 -2.02 0.74 28.12
C PRO A 98 -1.79 1.66 26.92
N LEU A 99 -1.15 1.13 25.88
CA LEU A 99 -0.93 1.85 24.62
C LEU A 99 -2.24 2.12 23.90
N TYR A 100 -3.23 1.23 24.07
CA TYR A 100 -4.55 1.33 23.48
C TYR A 100 -5.59 1.35 24.61
N ALA A 101 -6.35 2.44 24.70
CA ALA A 101 -7.47 2.58 25.63
C ALA A 101 -8.69 1.79 25.15
N ASP A 102 -8.92 1.76 23.83
CA ASP A 102 -9.92 0.93 23.16
C ASP A 102 -9.24 0.10 22.05
N PRO A 103 -8.69 -1.09 22.39
CA PRO A 103 -8.00 -1.91 21.43
C PRO A 103 -8.86 -2.34 20.22
N MET A 104 -10.19 -2.41 20.36
CA MET A 104 -11.06 -2.82 19.24
C MET A 104 -11.15 -1.74 18.17
N ARG A 105 -11.04 -0.46 18.55
CA ARG A 105 -11.10 0.67 17.63
C ARG A 105 -9.71 1.14 17.19
N GLU A 106 -8.75 1.17 18.10
CA GLU A 106 -7.43 1.78 17.87
C GLU A 106 -6.44 0.82 17.18
N ILE A 107 -6.67 -0.50 17.25
CA ILE A 107 -5.89 -1.47 16.48
C ILE A 107 -6.48 -1.57 15.08
N THR A 108 -5.90 -0.82 14.14
CA THR A 108 -6.37 -0.70 12.75
C THR A 108 -5.87 -1.80 11.81
N ASP A 109 -4.91 -2.62 12.24
CA ASP A 109 -4.34 -3.74 11.46
C ASP A 109 -5.04 -5.09 11.74
N GLN A 110 -6.35 -5.05 12.02
CA GLN A 110 -7.18 -6.26 12.16
C GLN A 110 -7.34 -6.96 10.81
N ILE A 111 -7.54 -6.18 9.74
CA ILE A 111 -7.42 -6.62 8.35
C ILE A 111 -6.13 -5.98 7.79
N GLY A 112 -5.22 -6.82 7.34
CA GLY A 112 -3.99 -6.38 6.67
C GLY A 112 -4.00 -6.78 5.20
N VAL A 113 -3.73 -5.82 4.32
CA VAL A 113 -3.46 -6.07 2.90
C VAL A 113 -2.02 -5.68 2.61
N ARG A 114 -1.36 -6.42 1.74
CA ARG A 114 0.02 -6.16 1.34
C ARG A 114 0.10 -6.12 -0.18
N VAL A 115 0.61 -5.01 -0.69
CA VAL A 115 0.89 -4.80 -2.12
C VAL A 115 2.40 -4.77 -2.30
N ILE A 116 2.91 -5.69 -3.11
CA ILE A 116 4.33 -5.74 -3.46
C ILE A 116 4.51 -5.24 -4.89
N THR A 117 5.27 -4.16 -5.07
CA THR A 117 5.62 -3.57 -6.36
C THR A 117 7.06 -3.91 -6.75
N TYR A 118 7.49 -3.52 -7.94
CA TYR A 118 8.85 -3.78 -8.42
C TYR A 118 9.83 -2.68 -8.03
N VAL A 119 9.44 -1.42 -8.22
CA VAL A 119 10.28 -0.25 -7.93
C VAL A 119 9.57 0.75 -7.04
N HIS A 120 10.32 1.74 -6.58
CA HIS A 120 9.84 2.69 -5.58
C HIS A 120 8.77 3.64 -6.12
N SER A 121 8.85 4.08 -7.38
CA SER A 121 7.81 4.93 -8.00
C SER A 121 6.43 4.30 -7.99
N ASP A 122 6.34 2.97 -8.16
CA ASP A 122 5.07 2.24 -8.11
C ASP A 122 4.47 2.25 -6.69
N VAL A 123 5.28 2.36 -5.63
CA VAL A 123 4.77 2.46 -4.25
C VAL A 123 3.95 3.74 -4.07
N ALA A 124 4.45 4.86 -4.60
CA ALA A 124 3.74 6.13 -4.58
C ALA A 124 2.47 6.06 -5.43
N ALA A 125 2.55 5.51 -6.64
CA ALA A 125 1.40 5.37 -7.53
C ALA A 125 0.28 4.51 -6.92
N VAL A 126 0.61 3.42 -6.21
CA VAL A 126 -0.38 2.63 -5.45
C VAL A 126 -1.05 3.49 -4.38
N ALA A 127 -0.29 4.25 -3.58
CA ALA A 127 -0.84 5.08 -2.52
C ALA A 127 -1.80 6.14 -3.08
N GLU A 128 -1.44 6.76 -4.20
CA GLU A 128 -2.27 7.74 -4.92
C GLU A 128 -3.57 7.13 -5.45
N VAL A 129 -3.51 5.95 -6.08
CA VAL A 129 -4.72 5.24 -6.56
C VAL A 129 -5.66 4.91 -5.39
N LEU A 130 -5.12 4.46 -4.25
CA LEU A 130 -5.93 4.16 -3.08
C LEU A 130 -6.54 5.42 -2.46
N ASP A 131 -5.83 6.56 -2.45
CA ASP A 131 -6.39 7.83 -1.98
C ASP A 131 -7.46 8.40 -2.94
N ASP A 132 -7.33 8.18 -4.24
CA ASP A 132 -8.32 8.60 -5.23
C ASP A 132 -9.62 7.80 -5.15
N GLN A 133 -9.54 6.52 -4.79
CA GLN A 133 -10.68 5.59 -4.89
C GLN A 133 -11.25 5.18 -3.53
N LEU A 134 -10.53 5.37 -2.43
CA LEU A 134 -10.94 5.00 -1.09
C LEU A 134 -10.82 6.17 -0.13
N ARG A 135 -11.41 6.01 1.05
CA ARG A 135 -11.22 6.95 2.15
C ARG A 135 -9.97 6.56 2.94
N VAL A 136 -8.88 7.29 2.74
CA VAL A 136 -7.65 7.14 3.53
C VAL A 136 -7.82 7.84 4.89
N LEU A 137 -7.62 7.07 5.96
CA LEU A 137 -7.76 7.50 7.37
C LEU A 137 -6.42 7.84 8.01
N ASP A 138 -5.35 7.20 7.54
CA ASP A 138 -3.98 7.41 7.99
C ASP A 138 -3.04 7.01 6.84
N ASP A 139 -1.93 7.74 6.69
CA ASP A 139 -0.93 7.49 5.66
C ASP A 139 0.47 7.79 6.21
N ARG A 140 1.28 6.75 6.33
CA ARG A 140 2.56 6.79 7.03
C ARG A 140 3.68 6.22 6.18
N ASP A 141 4.72 7.03 6.00
CA ASP A 141 5.98 6.58 5.43
C ASP A 141 6.91 6.08 6.52
N MET A 142 6.99 4.77 6.67
CA MET A 142 7.79 4.17 7.73
C MET A 142 9.29 4.34 7.47
N GLY A 143 9.70 4.49 6.21
CA GLY A 143 11.09 4.78 5.86
C GLY A 143 11.49 6.17 6.34
N GLU A 144 10.67 7.18 6.05
CA GLU A 144 10.91 8.54 6.54
C GLU A 144 10.83 8.66 8.06
N GLU A 145 9.84 8.01 8.69
CA GLU A 145 9.68 8.04 10.14
C GLU A 145 10.88 7.44 10.86
N THR A 146 11.32 6.24 10.44
CA THR A 146 12.47 5.59 11.06
C THR A 146 13.75 6.41 10.84
N ALA A 147 13.93 6.99 9.64
CA ALA A 147 15.05 7.88 9.35
C ALA A 147 15.06 9.12 10.26
N ARG A 148 13.90 9.75 10.52
CA ARG A 148 13.76 10.89 11.45
C ARG A 148 14.13 10.52 12.89
N GLU A 149 13.90 9.26 13.27
CA GLU A 149 14.28 8.72 14.59
C GLU A 149 15.74 8.24 14.64
N GLY A 150 16.52 8.43 13.57
CA GLY A 150 17.91 7.99 13.48
C GLY A 150 18.06 6.47 13.30
N ARG A 151 16.98 5.76 12.95
CA ARG A 151 16.96 4.32 12.68
C ARG A 151 16.81 4.11 11.18
N PHE A 152 17.82 3.54 10.52
CA PHE A 152 17.73 3.18 9.11
C PHE A 152 17.50 1.68 8.98
N GLY A 153 16.57 1.24 8.14
CA GLY A 153 16.35 -0.20 7.96
C GLY A 153 15.02 -0.57 7.33
N TYR A 154 13.93 -0.13 7.96
CA TYR A 154 12.59 -0.54 7.59
C TYR A 154 11.91 0.52 6.70
N ALA A 155 11.64 0.16 5.45
CA ALA A 155 10.92 1.00 4.50
C ALA A 155 9.62 0.31 4.06
N SER A 156 8.51 1.02 4.20
CA SER A 156 7.17 0.61 3.75
C SER A 156 6.25 1.83 3.82
N ARG A 157 5.32 1.96 2.87
CA ARG A 157 4.20 2.89 2.99
C ARG A 157 3.01 2.18 3.61
N HIS A 158 2.45 2.74 4.68
CA HIS A 158 1.32 2.16 5.42
C HIS A 158 0.11 3.08 5.30
N LEU A 159 -0.94 2.61 4.65
CA LEU A 159 -2.22 3.31 4.57
C LEU A 159 -3.24 2.58 5.43
N VAL A 160 -4.09 3.32 6.15
CA VAL A 160 -5.32 2.79 6.74
C VAL A 160 -6.47 3.29 5.88
N VAL A 161 -7.21 2.38 5.25
CA VAL A 161 -8.24 2.71 4.27
C VAL A 161 -9.60 2.16 4.68
N ALA A 162 -10.66 2.82 4.24
CA ALA A 162 -12.03 2.37 4.30
C ALA A 162 -12.71 2.63 2.95
N THR A 163 -13.77 1.87 2.63
CA THR A 163 -14.59 2.19 1.45
C THR A 163 -15.25 3.56 1.62
N ASP A 164 -15.32 4.33 0.54
CA ASP A 164 -16.18 5.51 0.45
C ASP A 164 -17.59 5.10 0.00
N ASP A 165 -18.53 6.04 -0.07
CA ASP A 165 -19.93 5.74 -0.42
C ASP A 165 -20.08 5.20 -1.85
N ALA A 166 -19.24 5.66 -2.79
CA ALA A 166 -19.24 5.21 -4.17
C ALA A 166 -18.78 3.75 -4.30
N THR A 167 -17.66 3.41 -3.64
CA THR A 167 -17.08 2.06 -3.65
C THR A 167 -17.92 1.09 -2.84
N ALA A 168 -18.53 1.54 -1.75
CA ALA A 168 -19.34 0.71 -0.88
C ALA A 168 -20.60 0.14 -1.57
N SER A 169 -21.06 0.69 -2.70
CA SER A 169 -22.20 0.10 -3.44
C SER A 169 -21.88 -1.32 -3.98
N ALA A 170 -20.66 -1.54 -4.46
CA ALA A 170 -20.19 -2.85 -4.94
C ALA A 170 -19.51 -3.70 -3.85
N TYR A 171 -19.18 -3.08 -2.71
CA TYR A 171 -18.45 -3.66 -1.59
C TYR A 171 -19.13 -3.35 -0.25
N ASP A 172 -20.46 -3.45 -0.19
CA ASP A 172 -21.23 -3.04 0.99
C ASP A 172 -20.85 -3.85 2.25
N ASP A 173 -20.39 -5.09 2.04
CA ASP A 173 -19.86 -5.95 3.07
C ASP A 173 -18.54 -5.46 3.71
N LEU A 174 -17.91 -4.43 3.15
CA LEU A 174 -16.71 -3.78 3.69
C LEU A 174 -17.00 -2.46 4.43
N ARG A 175 -18.23 -1.95 4.42
CA ARG A 175 -18.60 -0.60 4.90
C ARG A 175 -18.16 -0.33 6.35
N ASP A 176 -18.28 -1.33 7.21
CA ASP A 176 -17.95 -1.23 8.65
C ASP A 176 -16.51 -1.66 8.97
N HIS A 177 -15.68 -1.87 7.95
CA HIS A 177 -14.33 -2.36 8.10
C HIS A 177 -13.29 -1.35 7.64
N VAL A 178 -12.13 -1.40 8.30
CA VAL A 178 -10.91 -0.70 7.87
C VAL A 178 -9.84 -1.73 7.56
N ALA A 179 -9.02 -1.45 6.56
CA ALA A 179 -7.88 -2.26 6.20
C ALA A 179 -6.59 -1.46 6.33
N SER A 180 -5.56 -2.09 6.90
CA SER A 180 -4.19 -1.55 6.85
C SER A 180 -3.50 -2.11 5.61
N VAL A 181 -3.28 -1.26 4.61
CA VAL A 181 -2.59 -1.60 3.36
C VAL A 181 -1.11 -1.24 3.50
N GLN A 182 -0.24 -2.23 3.34
CA GLN A 182 1.22 -2.08 3.35
C GLN A 182 1.74 -2.19 1.94
N VAL A 183 2.29 -1.11 1.41
CA VAL A 183 2.87 -1.04 0.07
C VAL A 183 4.39 -1.05 0.17
N ARG A 184 5.04 -1.94 -0.60
CA ARG A 184 6.49 -2.15 -0.57
C ARG A 184 7.02 -2.54 -1.94
N THR A 185 8.28 -2.26 -2.21
CA THR A 185 9.01 -2.92 -3.30
C THR A 185 9.30 -4.38 -2.95
N VAL A 186 9.65 -5.19 -3.96
CA VAL A 186 10.10 -6.58 -3.78
C VAL A 186 11.32 -6.66 -2.86
N LEU A 187 12.26 -5.70 -2.95
CA LEU A 187 13.45 -5.67 -2.12
C LEU A 187 13.14 -5.30 -0.67
N GLN A 188 12.28 -4.29 -0.46
CA GLN A 188 11.78 -3.93 0.86
C GLN A 188 11.01 -5.09 1.52
N HIS A 189 10.22 -5.82 0.73
CA HIS A 189 9.53 -7.02 1.21
C HIS A 189 10.51 -8.10 1.64
N ALA A 190 11.50 -8.43 0.81
CA ALA A 190 12.51 -9.44 1.12
C ALA A 190 13.29 -9.11 2.40
N TRP A 191 13.69 -7.85 2.57
CA TRP A 191 14.36 -7.39 3.79
C TRP A 191 13.48 -7.59 5.03
N ALA A 192 12.23 -7.14 4.95
CA ALA A 192 11.33 -7.15 6.09
C ALA A 192 10.89 -8.56 6.50
N GLU A 193 10.72 -9.48 5.55
CA GLU A 193 10.43 -10.88 5.89
C GLU A 193 11.64 -11.54 6.57
N PHE A 194 12.86 -11.28 6.08
CA PHE A 194 14.08 -11.82 6.69
C PHE A 194 14.32 -11.24 8.10
N GLU A 195 14.16 -9.93 8.27
CA GLU A 195 14.29 -9.26 9.57
C GLU A 195 13.25 -9.76 10.57
N HIS A 196 11.99 -9.84 10.14
CA HIS A 196 10.90 -10.29 11.00
C HIS A 196 11.11 -11.73 11.44
N ASP A 197 11.52 -12.63 10.54
CA ASP A 197 11.78 -14.02 10.89
C ASP A 197 12.92 -14.17 11.90
N ILE A 198 14.02 -13.45 11.73
CA ILE A 198 15.14 -13.48 12.68
C ILE A 198 14.75 -12.90 14.04
N ARG A 199 14.02 -11.78 14.09
CA ARG A 199 13.65 -11.16 15.36
C ARG A 199 12.52 -11.87 16.08
N TYR A 200 11.57 -12.45 15.36
CA TYR A 200 10.38 -13.06 15.97
C TYR A 200 10.56 -14.56 16.23
N LYS A 201 11.28 -15.29 15.37
CA LYS A 201 11.54 -16.73 15.55
C LYS A 201 12.93 -17.03 16.11
N GLY A 202 13.86 -16.08 16.04
CA GLY A 202 15.20 -16.24 16.60
C GLY A 202 15.26 -15.89 18.08
N ASN A 203 15.70 -16.82 18.91
CA ASN A 203 16.27 -16.49 20.22
C ASN A 203 17.66 -15.88 19.97
N VAL A 204 17.70 -14.63 19.53
CA VAL A 204 18.95 -13.89 19.31
C VAL A 204 19.57 -13.56 20.67
N PRO A 205 20.77 -14.08 20.99
CA PRO A 205 21.48 -13.69 22.20
C PRO A 205 21.69 -12.17 22.25
N GLU A 206 21.50 -11.55 23.41
CA GLU A 206 21.59 -10.09 23.59
C GLU A 206 22.96 -9.54 23.15
N GLU A 207 24.03 -10.33 23.32
CA GLU A 207 25.38 -10.01 22.87
C GLU A 207 25.54 -9.86 21.35
N HIS A 208 24.65 -10.47 20.55
CA HIS A 208 24.67 -10.41 19.08
C HIS A 208 23.74 -9.34 18.52
N ALA A 209 22.79 -8.82 19.31
CA ALA A 209 21.78 -7.87 18.84
C ALA A 209 22.40 -6.61 18.20
N PRO A 210 23.42 -5.95 18.78
CA PRO A 210 24.00 -4.74 18.16
C PRO A 210 24.67 -4.99 16.80
N ASP A 211 25.36 -6.12 16.62
CA ASP A 211 25.99 -6.43 15.32
C ASP A 211 24.93 -6.78 14.27
N LEU A 212 23.87 -7.50 14.66
CA LEU A 212 22.75 -7.81 13.78
C LEU A 212 22.00 -6.55 13.36
N ASP A 213 21.70 -5.64 14.28
CA ASP A 213 21.07 -4.34 13.97
C ASP A 213 21.88 -3.55 12.94
N ARG A 214 23.21 -3.51 13.11
CA ARG A 214 24.12 -2.89 12.14
C ARG A 214 24.05 -3.58 10.77
N ARG A 215 24.04 -4.92 10.72
CA ARG A 215 23.96 -5.67 9.46
C ARG A 215 22.63 -5.47 8.74
N PHE A 216 21.52 -5.45 9.48
CA PHE A 216 20.20 -5.15 8.92
C PHE A 216 20.16 -3.73 8.33
N THR A 217 20.74 -2.75 9.03
CA THR A 217 20.87 -1.37 8.54
C THR A 217 21.67 -1.31 7.24
N LEU A 218 22.83 -1.99 7.17
CA LEU A 218 23.66 -2.04 5.96
C LEU A 218 22.94 -2.73 4.80
N ALA A 219 22.23 -3.83 5.08
CA ALA A 219 21.44 -4.53 4.07
C ALA A 219 20.32 -3.64 3.51
N ALA A 220 19.63 -2.88 4.36
CA ALA A 220 18.61 -1.94 3.91
C ALA A 220 19.18 -0.87 2.98
N GLY A 221 20.34 -0.29 3.33
CA GLY A 221 21.01 0.70 2.45
C GLY A 221 21.43 0.13 1.10
N LEU A 222 21.88 -1.13 1.05
CA LEU A 222 22.21 -1.81 -0.21
C LEU A 222 20.96 -2.02 -1.07
N LEU A 223 19.85 -2.44 -0.46
CA LEU A 223 18.60 -2.68 -1.17
C LEU A 223 17.98 -1.37 -1.67
N GLU A 224 18.06 -0.30 -0.88
CA GLU A 224 17.63 1.04 -1.31
C GLU A 224 18.45 1.53 -2.52
N LEU A 225 19.77 1.30 -2.52
CA LEU A 225 20.60 1.62 -3.68
C LEU A 225 20.18 0.78 -4.91
N ALA A 226 19.94 -0.52 -4.72
CA ALA A 226 19.48 -1.38 -5.81
C ALA A 226 18.11 -0.95 -6.37
N ASP A 227 17.15 -0.58 -5.52
CA ASP A 227 15.86 -0.03 -5.96
C ASP A 227 16.04 1.24 -6.80
N ARG A 228 16.96 2.14 -6.44
CA ARG A 228 17.28 3.35 -7.23
C ARG A 228 17.89 3.01 -8.59
N GLU A 229 18.75 2.00 -8.67
CA GLU A 229 19.32 1.55 -9.94
C GLU A 229 18.23 0.95 -10.84
N PHE A 230 17.29 0.16 -10.29
CA PHE A 230 16.16 -0.35 -11.06
C PHE A 230 15.22 0.77 -11.55
N GLU A 231 14.96 1.77 -10.72
CA GLU A 231 14.23 2.98 -11.12
C GLU A 231 14.94 3.70 -12.28
N THR A 232 16.26 3.87 -12.18
CA THR A 232 17.07 4.52 -13.21
C THR A 232 17.06 3.73 -14.52
N ILE A 233 17.17 2.41 -14.46
CA ILE A 233 17.08 1.53 -15.63
C ILE A 233 15.70 1.68 -16.29
N ARG A 234 14.61 1.65 -15.50
CA ARG A 234 13.25 1.86 -15.99
C ARG A 234 13.09 3.23 -16.66
N ALA A 235 13.54 4.29 -16.00
CA ALA A 235 13.48 5.66 -16.55
C ALA A 235 14.29 5.80 -17.85
N ARG A 236 15.44 5.14 -17.96
CA ARG A 236 16.22 5.13 -19.21
C ARG A 236 15.53 4.34 -20.32
N LEU A 237 14.93 3.21 -20.01
CA LEU A 237 14.14 2.46 -21.00
C LEU A 237 12.91 3.24 -21.45
N GLN A 238 12.28 4.02 -20.56
CA GLN A 238 11.21 4.97 -20.90
C GLN A 238 11.72 6.07 -21.86
N ALA A 239 12.83 6.71 -21.54
CA ALA A 239 13.39 7.80 -22.36
C ALA A 239 13.99 7.32 -23.69
N ALA A 240 14.49 6.08 -23.74
CA ALA A 240 15.12 5.50 -24.91
C ALA A 240 14.17 4.67 -25.78
N ALA A 241 12.88 4.53 -25.41
CA ALA A 241 11.86 3.89 -26.21
C ALA A 241 11.87 4.52 -27.62
N PRO A 242 12.45 3.84 -28.63
CA PRO A 242 12.71 4.49 -29.90
C PRO A 242 11.43 4.50 -30.74
N GLU A 243 11.35 5.43 -31.71
CA GLU A 243 10.36 5.44 -32.81
C GLU A 243 10.48 4.22 -33.76
N THR A 244 11.19 3.17 -33.33
CA THR A 244 11.37 1.96 -34.12
C THR A 244 10.18 1.06 -33.85
N HIS A 245 9.16 1.18 -34.70
CA HIS A 245 8.13 0.17 -34.88
C HIS A 245 8.82 -1.20 -35.03
N PRO A 246 8.74 -2.12 -34.04
CA PRO A 246 9.10 -3.50 -34.32
C PRO A 246 8.25 -3.92 -35.51
N ALA A 247 8.84 -4.54 -36.53
CA ALA A 247 8.13 -4.91 -37.75
C ALA A 247 6.85 -5.66 -37.37
N ALA A 248 5.71 -4.95 -37.43
CA ALA A 248 4.41 -5.52 -37.16
C ALA A 248 4.27 -6.72 -38.10
N ASP A 249 3.73 -7.83 -37.60
CA ASP A 249 3.26 -8.86 -38.50
C ASP A 249 2.26 -8.18 -39.46
N PRO A 250 2.55 -8.07 -40.76
CA PRO A 250 1.66 -7.35 -41.68
C PRO A 250 0.26 -7.98 -41.75
N SER A 251 0.09 -9.18 -41.20
CA SER A 251 -1.18 -9.90 -41.13
C SER A 251 -1.94 -9.70 -39.80
N ASP A 252 -1.31 -9.12 -38.77
CA ASP A 252 -1.98 -8.80 -37.51
C ASP A 252 -2.38 -7.32 -37.48
N PRO A 253 -3.68 -6.98 -37.57
CA PRO A 253 -4.14 -5.60 -37.57
C PRO A 253 -4.06 -4.94 -36.18
N ARG A 254 -3.58 -5.62 -35.14
CA ARG A 254 -3.48 -5.06 -33.79
C ARG A 254 -2.30 -4.12 -33.65
N ILE A 255 -2.55 -2.97 -33.01
CA ILE A 255 -1.49 -2.13 -32.47
C ILE A 255 -0.76 -2.96 -31.40
N SER A 256 0.56 -3.08 -31.48
CA SER A 256 1.29 -3.81 -30.44
C SER A 256 1.30 -3.02 -29.13
N GLY A 257 1.33 -3.72 -27.98
CA GLY A 257 1.42 -3.05 -26.68
C GLY A 257 2.66 -2.15 -26.55
N GLN A 258 3.76 -2.49 -27.24
CA GLN A 258 4.96 -1.67 -27.26
C GLN A 258 4.78 -0.38 -28.08
N GLU A 259 4.16 -0.46 -29.26
CA GLU A 259 3.84 0.73 -30.07
C GLU A 259 2.87 1.66 -29.33
N LEU A 260 1.86 1.09 -28.68
CA LEU A 260 0.90 1.86 -27.90
C LEU A 260 1.57 2.53 -26.69
N ALA A 261 2.47 1.83 -26.00
CA ALA A 261 3.23 2.41 -24.89
C ALA A 261 4.07 3.61 -25.35
N THR A 262 4.77 3.50 -26.49
CA THR A 262 5.56 4.61 -27.06
C THR A 262 4.66 5.78 -27.45
N PHE A 263 3.54 5.52 -28.12
CA PHE A 263 2.58 6.54 -28.50
C PHE A 263 2.05 7.31 -27.29
N LEU A 264 1.62 6.58 -26.24
CA LEU A 264 1.06 7.20 -25.03
C LEU A 264 2.11 7.94 -24.20
N ALA A 265 3.38 7.50 -24.21
CA ALA A 265 4.46 8.23 -23.56
C ALA A 265 4.72 9.60 -24.21
N GLY A 266 4.56 9.70 -25.54
CA GLY A 266 4.62 10.98 -26.25
C GLY A 266 3.41 11.87 -25.98
N GLN A 267 2.22 11.29 -25.85
CA GLN A 267 0.98 12.02 -25.61
C GLN A 267 0.83 12.50 -24.16
N TYR A 268 1.29 11.71 -23.18
CA TYR A 268 1.16 11.94 -21.75
C TYR A 268 2.53 11.92 -21.07
N ALA A 269 3.36 12.93 -21.34
CA ALA A 269 4.74 13.00 -20.87
C ALA A 269 4.89 13.00 -19.33
N ASP A 270 3.84 13.33 -18.60
CA ASP A 270 3.77 13.35 -17.14
C ASP A 270 3.18 12.05 -16.53
N ALA A 271 2.67 11.14 -17.36
CA ALA A 271 2.04 9.92 -16.89
C ALA A 271 3.06 8.80 -16.61
N GLY A 272 2.90 8.11 -15.48
CA GLY A 272 3.69 6.92 -15.14
C GLY A 272 3.48 5.77 -16.13
N TRP A 273 4.50 4.90 -16.26
CA TRP A 273 4.48 3.76 -17.18
C TRP A 273 3.74 2.56 -16.58
N SER A 274 2.70 2.07 -17.26
CA SER A 274 2.00 0.81 -16.93
C SER A 274 2.78 -0.42 -17.39
N HIS A 275 2.47 -1.62 -16.86
CA HIS A 275 3.03 -2.88 -17.36
C HIS A 275 2.71 -3.13 -18.85
N THR A 276 3.57 -3.84 -19.57
CA THR A 276 3.36 -4.21 -20.99
C THR A 276 2.04 -4.93 -21.23
N ASP A 277 1.61 -5.73 -20.26
CA ASP A 277 0.36 -6.50 -20.36
C ASP A 277 -0.87 -5.58 -20.34
N HIS A 278 -0.82 -4.45 -19.63
CA HIS A 278 -1.90 -3.47 -19.66
C HIS A 278 -2.01 -2.79 -21.03
N TYR A 279 -0.87 -2.49 -21.66
CA TYR A 279 -0.87 -1.97 -23.04
C TYR A 279 -1.36 -3.01 -24.04
N GLY A 280 -0.98 -4.28 -23.88
CA GLY A 280 -1.50 -5.38 -24.71
C GLY A 280 -3.00 -5.60 -24.54
N TRP A 281 -3.50 -5.49 -23.31
CA TRP A 281 -4.93 -5.59 -23.00
C TRP A 281 -5.73 -4.44 -23.62
N ILE A 282 -5.34 -3.18 -23.41
CA ILE A 282 -6.07 -2.04 -23.97
C ILE A 282 -5.93 -1.99 -25.50
N ALA A 283 -4.82 -2.45 -26.07
CA ALA A 283 -4.69 -2.65 -27.52
C ALA A 283 -5.69 -3.69 -28.07
N GLY A 284 -6.02 -4.71 -27.28
CA GLY A 284 -7.12 -5.64 -27.58
C GLY A 284 -8.47 -4.93 -27.66
N LEU A 285 -8.74 -3.99 -26.75
CA LEU A 285 -9.96 -3.17 -26.80
C LEU A 285 -10.02 -2.24 -28.00
N LEU A 286 -8.89 -1.63 -28.37
CA LEU A 286 -8.78 -0.81 -29.57
C LEU A 286 -9.19 -1.64 -30.81
N LEU A 287 -8.70 -2.88 -30.92
CA LEU A 287 -9.11 -3.78 -32.00
C LEU A 287 -10.61 -4.10 -31.97
N GLU A 288 -11.21 -4.35 -30.79
CA GLU A 288 -12.66 -4.58 -30.67
C GLU A 288 -13.49 -3.36 -31.11
N LEU A 289 -12.97 -2.15 -30.91
CA LEU A 289 -13.56 -0.89 -31.41
C LEU A 289 -13.32 -0.69 -32.92
N GLY A 290 -12.50 -1.52 -33.55
CA GLY A 290 -12.10 -1.39 -34.95
C GLY A 290 -10.91 -0.46 -35.19
N ILE A 291 -10.25 0.02 -34.13
CA ILE A 291 -9.09 0.90 -34.20
C ILE A 291 -7.84 0.04 -34.43
N THR A 292 -7.28 0.12 -35.63
CA THR A 292 -6.16 -0.74 -36.05
C THR A 292 -4.87 0.03 -36.35
N SER A 293 -4.85 1.35 -36.13
CA SER A 293 -3.66 2.18 -36.37
C SER A 293 -3.50 3.30 -35.34
N LEU A 294 -2.25 3.70 -35.10
CA LEU A 294 -1.94 4.83 -34.22
C LEU A 294 -2.45 6.17 -34.77
N ASP A 295 -2.48 6.34 -36.10
CA ASP A 295 -3.01 7.56 -36.72
C ASP A 295 -4.51 7.72 -36.48
N GLU A 296 -5.27 6.64 -36.59
CA GLU A 296 -6.70 6.61 -36.26
C GLU A 296 -6.93 6.91 -34.77
N LEU A 297 -6.16 6.27 -33.90
CA LEU A 297 -6.21 6.54 -32.46
C LEU A 297 -5.89 8.01 -32.15
N ALA A 298 -4.82 8.56 -32.73
CA ALA A 298 -4.44 9.96 -32.55
C ALA A 298 -5.56 10.90 -32.99
N GLY A 299 -6.16 10.63 -34.16
CA GLY A 299 -7.31 11.38 -34.66
C GLY A 299 -8.49 11.37 -33.69
N LEU A 300 -8.82 10.21 -33.13
CA LEU A 300 -9.89 10.08 -32.13
C LEU A 300 -9.58 10.87 -30.85
N LEU A 301 -8.36 10.79 -30.34
CA LEU A 301 -7.96 11.48 -29.11
C LEU A 301 -8.00 13.01 -29.24
N THR A 302 -7.89 13.58 -30.45
CA THR A 302 -8.06 15.04 -30.64
C THR A 302 -9.47 15.55 -30.30
N SER A 303 -10.47 14.66 -30.26
CA SER A 303 -11.85 15.04 -29.92
C SER A 303 -12.09 15.22 -28.42
N VAL A 304 -11.09 14.94 -27.58
CA VAL A 304 -11.20 14.95 -26.13
C VAL A 304 -10.15 15.86 -25.52
N ASP A 305 -10.53 16.60 -24.48
CA ASP A 305 -9.59 17.37 -23.64
C ASP A 305 -9.19 16.50 -22.43
N PRO A 306 -7.92 16.02 -22.36
CA PRO A 306 -7.44 15.19 -21.26
C PRO A 306 -7.56 15.87 -19.89
N ASP A 307 -7.31 17.18 -19.81
CA ASP A 307 -7.37 17.91 -18.55
C ASP A 307 -8.83 18.06 -18.09
N ALA A 308 -9.77 18.23 -19.02
CA ALA A 308 -11.19 18.23 -18.71
C ALA A 308 -11.67 16.87 -18.20
N LEU A 309 -11.18 15.77 -18.77
CA LEU A 309 -11.49 14.43 -18.27
C LEU A 309 -10.97 14.21 -16.85
N ILE A 310 -9.71 14.57 -16.58
CA ILE A 310 -9.12 14.45 -15.23
C ILE A 310 -9.97 15.23 -14.21
N ARG A 311 -10.34 16.47 -14.53
CA ARG A 311 -11.23 17.29 -13.68
C ARG A 311 -12.59 16.64 -13.47
N ARG A 312 -13.21 16.11 -14.53
CA ARG A 312 -14.53 15.44 -14.42
C ARG A 312 -14.49 14.16 -13.61
N MET A 313 -13.42 13.38 -13.73
CA MET A 313 -13.27 12.16 -12.95
C MET A 313 -12.99 12.44 -11.46
N GLY A 314 -12.46 13.64 -11.16
CA GLY A 314 -12.18 14.09 -9.80
C GLY A 314 -10.95 13.43 -9.20
N TYR A 315 -9.97 13.04 -10.02
CA TYR A 315 -8.69 12.50 -9.53
C TYR A 315 -7.95 13.57 -8.73
N LYS A 316 -7.44 13.20 -7.55
CA LYS A 316 -6.61 14.08 -6.73
C LYS A 316 -5.16 14.02 -7.20
N HIS A 317 -4.76 12.89 -7.79
CA HIS A 317 -3.39 12.59 -8.22
C HIS A 317 -3.28 12.37 -9.74
N PRO A 318 -2.09 12.54 -10.34
CA PRO A 318 -1.89 12.27 -11.75
C PRO A 318 -2.13 10.80 -12.10
N THR A 319 -2.96 10.54 -13.11
CA THR A 319 -3.26 9.16 -13.54
C THR A 319 -2.26 8.65 -14.58
N GLY A 320 -2.05 7.33 -14.59
CA GLY A 320 -1.21 6.63 -15.56
C GLY A 320 -1.73 6.70 -16.99
N ALA A 321 -0.84 6.47 -17.96
CA ALA A 321 -1.13 6.69 -19.38
C ALA A 321 -2.25 5.78 -19.91
N VAL A 322 -2.28 4.51 -19.47
CA VAL A 322 -3.35 3.56 -19.81
C VAL A 322 -4.69 4.03 -19.27
N ARG A 323 -4.73 4.56 -18.04
CA ARG A 323 -5.96 5.08 -17.45
C ARG A 323 -6.51 6.29 -18.22
N ARG A 324 -5.65 7.22 -18.61
CA ARG A 324 -6.05 8.37 -19.43
C ARG A 324 -6.61 7.95 -20.78
N LEU A 325 -5.97 6.98 -21.43
CA LEU A 325 -6.50 6.40 -22.67
C LEU A 325 -7.87 5.73 -22.43
N ASP A 326 -8.00 4.93 -21.38
CA ASP A 326 -9.23 4.24 -21.02
C ASP A 326 -10.40 5.23 -20.77
N ASP A 327 -10.13 6.33 -20.06
CA ASP A 327 -11.11 7.41 -19.83
C ASP A 327 -11.45 8.17 -21.12
N ALA A 328 -10.48 8.39 -22.01
CA ALA A 328 -10.72 9.01 -23.32
C ALA A 328 -11.60 8.12 -24.21
N LEU A 329 -11.31 6.82 -24.30
CA LEU A 329 -12.12 5.87 -25.05
C LEU A 329 -13.54 5.78 -24.45
N LEU A 330 -13.66 5.75 -23.13
CA LEU A 330 -14.97 5.78 -22.46
C LEU A 330 -15.75 7.06 -22.78
N ALA A 331 -15.09 8.22 -22.81
CA ALA A 331 -15.72 9.48 -23.17
C ALA A 331 -16.19 9.53 -24.63
N ILE A 332 -15.42 8.95 -25.55
CA ILE A 332 -15.72 8.95 -27.00
C ILE A 332 -16.85 7.96 -27.32
N PHE A 333 -16.75 6.72 -26.82
CA PHE A 333 -17.60 5.61 -27.24
C PHE A 333 -18.74 5.31 -26.26
N GLY A 334 -18.70 5.82 -25.03
CA GLY A 334 -19.79 5.68 -24.06
C GLY A 334 -20.17 4.23 -23.79
N GLU A 335 -21.47 3.90 -23.92
CA GLU A 335 -21.99 2.53 -23.70
C GLU A 335 -21.33 1.49 -24.61
N GLN A 336 -20.98 1.87 -25.84
CA GLN A 336 -20.29 0.94 -26.76
C GLN A 336 -18.95 0.47 -26.16
N TYR A 337 -18.26 1.35 -25.42
CA TYR A 337 -17.03 0.97 -24.73
C TYR A 337 -17.30 0.05 -23.53
N VAL A 338 -18.35 0.34 -22.77
CA VAL A 338 -18.78 -0.47 -21.61
C VAL A 338 -19.11 -1.91 -22.06
N ASP A 339 -19.78 -2.04 -23.21
CA ASP A 339 -20.30 -3.31 -23.73
C ASP A 339 -19.26 -4.18 -24.47
N LEU A 340 -18.00 -3.72 -24.58
CA LEU A 340 -16.92 -4.52 -25.20
C LEU A 340 -16.71 -5.84 -24.44
N LYS A 341 -16.35 -6.90 -25.17
CA LYS A 341 -16.15 -8.22 -24.55
C LYS A 341 -14.97 -8.19 -23.60
N GLY A 342 -13.89 -7.50 -23.96
CA GLY A 342 -12.74 -7.29 -23.07
C GLY A 342 -13.08 -6.52 -21.79
N ASN A 343 -14.20 -5.78 -21.76
CA ASN A 343 -14.67 -5.00 -20.61
C ASN A 343 -15.73 -5.70 -19.76
N ALA A 344 -16.12 -6.94 -20.07
CA ALA A 344 -17.19 -7.65 -19.37
C ALA A 344 -16.98 -7.73 -17.83
N HIS A 345 -15.73 -7.80 -17.37
CA HIS A 345 -15.38 -7.87 -15.95
C HIS A 345 -15.35 -6.49 -15.25
N ARG A 346 -15.40 -5.38 -16.00
CA ARG A 346 -15.28 -4.00 -15.51
C ARG A 346 -16.52 -3.15 -15.75
N VAL A 347 -17.61 -3.75 -16.27
CA VAL A 347 -18.87 -3.06 -16.54
C VAL A 347 -19.31 -2.16 -15.37
N PRO A 348 -19.37 -2.62 -14.10
CA PRO A 348 -19.80 -1.76 -13.00
C PRO A 348 -18.93 -0.50 -12.81
N GLN A 349 -17.61 -0.63 -12.96
CA GLN A 349 -16.67 0.50 -12.81
C GLN A 349 -16.76 1.46 -13.99
N LEU A 350 -16.86 0.91 -15.20
CA LEU A 350 -17.01 1.70 -16.43
C LEU A 350 -18.33 2.46 -16.44
N THR A 351 -19.43 1.84 -16.00
CA THR A 351 -20.73 2.51 -15.83
C THR A 351 -20.63 3.64 -14.83
N ALA A 352 -20.05 3.42 -13.64
CA ALA A 352 -19.87 4.46 -12.63
C ALA A 352 -19.02 5.64 -13.14
N ARG A 353 -17.96 5.37 -13.91
CA ARG A 353 -17.14 6.42 -14.56
C ARG A 353 -17.90 7.14 -15.67
N LEU A 354 -18.67 6.42 -16.48
CA LEU A 354 -19.47 7.01 -17.54
C LEU A 354 -20.55 7.94 -16.97
N GLU A 355 -21.13 7.57 -15.83
CA GLU A 355 -22.06 8.43 -15.08
C GLU A 355 -21.36 9.71 -14.62
N LYS A 356 -20.14 9.63 -14.07
CA LYS A 356 -19.34 10.83 -13.72
C LYS A 356 -19.06 11.71 -14.95
N LEU A 357 -18.72 11.11 -16.09
CA LEU A 357 -18.46 11.85 -17.33
C LEU A 357 -19.71 12.52 -17.90
N ARG A 358 -20.89 11.93 -17.71
CA ARG A 358 -22.18 12.46 -18.18
C ARG A 358 -22.85 13.41 -17.18
N GLY A 359 -22.49 13.33 -15.91
CA GLY A 359 -23.04 14.15 -14.85
C GLY A 359 -22.73 15.64 -15.02
N PRO A 360 -23.50 16.53 -14.37
CA PRO A 360 -23.16 17.95 -14.33
C PRO A 360 -21.78 18.14 -13.69
N GLU A 361 -20.97 19.03 -14.25
CA GLU A 361 -19.64 19.35 -13.73
C GLU A 361 -19.80 19.81 -12.27
N SER A 362 -19.24 19.05 -11.33
CA SER A 362 -19.35 19.41 -9.91
C SER A 362 -18.60 20.72 -9.71
N ALA A 363 -19.31 21.76 -9.28
CA ALA A 363 -18.71 23.03 -8.93
C ALA A 363 -17.74 22.79 -7.77
N ALA A 364 -16.44 22.96 -8.05
CA ALA A 364 -15.37 22.91 -7.07
C ALA A 364 -15.52 23.98 -5.99
#